data_AF-A0A7S0N1Z1-F1
#
_entry.id   AF-A0A7S0N1Z1-F1
#
_cell.length_a   1.000
_cell.length_b   1.000
_cell.length_c   1.000
_cell.angle_alpha   90.00
_cell.angle_beta   90.00
_cell.angle_gamma   90.00
#
_symmetry.space_group_name_H-M   'P 1'
#
loop_
_entity.id
_entity.type
_entity.pdbx_description
1 polymer ?
#
loop_
_entity_poly.entity_id
_entity_poly.type
_entity_poly.pdbx_seq_one_letter_code
_entity_poly.pdbx_strand_id
1 'polypeptide(L)'
;RLVNRHHFGFYEKPGEVVLQHITTPQTLHQLNILLHKRYEQARSGKHAHAQLLALDPDFHKFAIKFTRKGMLSNGFYALLLAGQVCSSVTVFGFLREWRGATQYHYYTAHVGAAA
;
A
#
# COMPACT_ATOMS: atom_id res chain seq x y z
N ARG A 1 1.35 6.37 -2.13
CA ARG A 1 1.40 5.37 -1.04
C ARG A 1 0.71 4.09 -1.47
N LEU A 2 1.28 2.95 -1.09
CA LEU A 2 0.68 1.63 -1.35
C LEU A 2 -0.03 1.14 -0.09
N VAL A 3 -1.27 0.72 -0.27
CA VAL A 3 -2.20 0.40 0.82
C VAL A 3 -2.71 -1.02 0.62
N ASN A 4 -2.73 -1.79 1.71
CA ASN A 4 -3.25 -3.16 1.66
C ASN A 4 -4.77 -3.17 1.78
N ARG A 5 -5.36 -4.34 1.54
CA ARG A 5 -6.81 -4.55 1.60
C ARG A 5 -7.49 -4.22 2.94
N HIS A 6 -6.74 -4.03 4.02
CA HIS A 6 -7.29 -3.76 5.35
C HIS A 6 -7.40 -2.26 5.66
N HIS A 7 -6.81 -1.39 4.83
CA HIS A 7 -6.71 0.05 5.10
C HIS A 7 -7.30 0.92 3.97
N PHE A 8 -8.35 0.43 3.29
CA PHE A 8 -9.06 1.19 2.26
C PHE A 8 -9.48 2.58 2.77
N GLY A 9 -9.13 3.63 2.01
CA GLY A 9 -9.50 5.02 2.34
C GLY A 9 -8.84 5.59 3.61
N PHE A 10 -7.84 4.92 4.19
CA PHE A 10 -7.24 5.34 5.46
C PHE A 10 -6.24 6.50 5.28
N TYR A 11 -6.50 7.61 5.99
CA TYR A 11 -5.64 8.81 6.12
C TYR A 11 -5.04 9.30 4.80
N GLU A 12 -5.88 9.46 3.79
CA GLU A 12 -5.45 9.96 2.49
C GLU A 12 -5.34 11.47 2.50
N LYS A 13 -4.24 11.98 1.92
CA LYS A 13 -3.98 13.42 1.85
C LYS A 13 -4.33 13.96 0.46
N PRO A 14 -4.83 15.19 0.34
CA PRO A 14 -4.96 15.86 -0.95
C PRO A 14 -3.63 15.84 -1.72
N GLY A 15 -3.67 15.56 -3.02
CA GLY A 15 -2.47 15.48 -3.88
C GLY A 15 -1.67 14.17 -3.77
N GLU A 16 -2.07 13.24 -2.90
CA GLU A 16 -1.45 11.91 -2.82
C GLU A 16 -1.99 10.99 -3.93
N VAL A 17 -1.14 10.12 -4.48
CA VAL A 17 -1.56 8.94 -5.26
C VAL A 17 -1.56 7.72 -4.34
N VAL A 18 -2.71 7.06 -4.22
CA VAL A 18 -2.94 5.89 -3.38
C VAL A 18 -3.15 4.67 -4.26
N LEU A 19 -2.27 3.68 -4.14
CA LEU A 19 -2.30 2.41 -4.85
C LEU A 19 -2.93 1.34 -3.95
N GLN A 20 -4.09 0.80 -4.34
CA GLN A 20 -4.82 -0.20 -3.57
C GLN A 20 -4.53 -1.62 -4.05
N HIS A 21 -4.24 -2.51 -3.10
CA HIS A 21 -4.19 -3.95 -3.36
C HIS A 21 -5.59 -4.51 -3.56
N ILE A 22 -5.85 -5.03 -4.76
CA ILE A 22 -7.10 -5.71 -5.08
C ILE A 22 -6.77 -7.14 -5.45
N THR A 23 -6.93 -8.05 -4.49
CA THR A 23 -6.59 -9.47 -4.68
C THR A 23 -7.80 -10.38 -4.59
N THR A 24 -8.98 -9.83 -4.28
CA THR A 24 -10.23 -10.59 -4.20
C THR A 24 -11.42 -9.80 -4.79
N PRO A 25 -12.48 -10.48 -5.26
CA PRO A 25 -13.70 -9.82 -5.73
C PRO A 25 -14.33 -8.88 -4.69
N GLN A 26 -14.25 -9.23 -3.40
CA GLN A 26 -14.77 -8.40 -2.32
C GLN A 26 -14.01 -7.07 -2.22
N THR A 27 -12.67 -7.09 -2.34
CA THR A 27 -11.85 -5.86 -2.31
C THR A 27 -12.09 -4.98 -3.55
N LEU A 28 -12.39 -5.59 -4.70
CA LEU A 28 -12.78 -4.85 -5.91
C LEU A 28 -14.13 -4.16 -5.72
N HIS A 29 -15.11 -4.85 -5.14
CA HIS A 29 -16.42 -4.28 -4.83
C HIS A 29 -16.30 -3.09 -3.86
N GLN A 30 -15.48 -3.21 -2.82
CA GLN A 30 -15.19 -2.12 -1.88
C GLN A 30 -14.55 -0.92 -2.59
N LEU A 31 -13.60 -1.15 -3.51
CA LEU A 31 -13.03 -0.07 -4.31
C LEU A 31 -14.09 0.64 -5.14
N ASN A 32 -14.98 -0.09 -5.80
CA ASN A 32 -16.06 0.51 -6.61
C ASN A 32 -16.98 1.40 -5.78
N ILE A 33 -17.39 0.95 -4.59
CA ILE A 33 -18.19 1.78 -3.68
C ILE A 33 -17.44 3.06 -3.31
N LEU A 34 -16.15 2.96 -2.99
CA LEU A 34 -15.33 4.11 -2.60
C LEU A 34 -15.15 5.11 -3.75
N LEU A 35 -14.90 4.61 -4.97
CA LEU A 35 -14.78 5.44 -6.17
C LEU A 35 -16.08 6.18 -6.48
N HIS A 36 -17.22 5.48 -6.40
CA HIS A 36 -18.53 6.09 -6.61
C HIS A 36 -18.83 7.18 -5.59
N LYS A 37 -18.55 6.92 -4.30
CA LYS A 37 -18.70 7.93 -3.24
C LYS A 37 -17.84 9.17 -3.50
N ARG A 38 -16.59 9.01 -3.94
CA ARG A 38 -15.69 10.13 -4.25
C ARG A 38 -16.18 10.94 -5.45
N TYR A 39 -16.71 10.27 -6.47
CA TYR A 39 -17.27 10.94 -7.64
C TYR A 39 -18.41 11.89 -7.23
N GLU A 40 -19.35 11.42 -6.41
CA GLU A 40 -20.45 12.26 -5.90
C GLU A 40 -19.95 13.41 -5.02
N GLN A 41 -18.96 13.16 -4.17
CA GLN A 41 -18.35 14.20 -3.33
C GLN A 41 -17.68 15.29 -4.18
N ALA A 42 -16.91 14.90 -5.20
CA ALA A 42 -16.28 15.81 -6.14
C ALA A 42 -17.33 16.63 -6.92
N ARG A 43 -18.42 16.01 -7.37
CA ARG A 43 -19.53 16.68 -8.05
C ARG A 43 -20.21 17.73 -7.17
N SER A 44 -20.26 17.49 -5.86
CA SER A 44 -20.81 18.42 -4.88
C SER A 44 -19.85 19.54 -4.45
N GLY A 45 -18.64 19.61 -5.03
CA GLY A 45 -17.60 20.58 -4.66
C GLY A 45 -16.98 20.32 -3.27
N LYS A 46 -17.22 19.14 -2.69
CA LYS A 46 -16.73 18.78 -1.37
C LYS A 46 -15.46 17.93 -1.51
N HIS A 47 -14.36 18.46 -0.98
CA HIS A 47 -13.05 17.81 -0.80
C HIS A 47 -12.19 17.55 -2.05
N ALA A 48 -10.91 17.91 -1.91
CA ALA A 48 -9.84 17.37 -2.74
C ALA A 48 -9.47 15.97 -2.21
N HIS A 49 -9.78 14.93 -2.98
CA HIS A 49 -9.43 13.56 -2.63
C HIS A 49 -8.05 13.20 -3.19
N ALA A 50 -7.37 12.25 -2.52
CA ALA A 50 -6.24 11.56 -3.13
C ALA A 50 -6.67 10.84 -4.41
N GLN A 51 -5.77 10.76 -5.39
CA GLN A 51 -5.98 9.94 -6.57
C GLN A 51 -5.89 8.46 -6.15
N LEU A 52 -6.98 7.71 -6.36
CA LEU A 52 -7.05 6.30 -6.00
C LEU A 52 -6.89 5.44 -7.25
N LEU A 53 -5.90 4.55 -7.24
CA LEU A 53 -5.66 3.62 -8.33
C LEU A 53 -5.62 2.19 -7.81
N ALA A 54 -6.09 1.27 -8.64
CA ALA A 54 -5.92 -0.15 -8.44
C ALA A 54 -4.50 -0.57 -8.84
N LEU A 55 -3.87 -1.46 -8.06
CA LEU A 55 -2.74 -2.22 -8.58
C LEU A 55 -3.23 -3.31 -9.52
N ASP A 56 -2.51 -3.46 -10.63
CA ASP A 56 -2.79 -4.50 -11.61
C ASP A 56 -2.66 -5.91 -10.98
N PRO A 57 -3.65 -6.80 -11.14
CA PRO A 57 -3.58 -8.18 -10.64
C PRO A 57 -2.39 -8.99 -11.20
N ASP A 58 -1.91 -8.69 -12.40
CA ASP A 58 -0.74 -9.35 -12.97
C ASP A 58 0.56 -8.89 -12.30
N PHE A 59 0.61 -7.63 -11.84
CA PHE A 59 1.70 -7.19 -10.98
C PHE A 59 1.68 -7.94 -9.64
N HIS A 60 0.51 -8.22 -9.08
CA HIS A 60 0.39 -9.09 -7.90
C HIS A 60 0.97 -10.48 -8.17
N LYS A 61 0.56 -11.14 -9.27
CA LYS A 61 1.10 -12.45 -9.67
C LYS A 61 2.61 -12.44 -9.88
N PHE A 62 3.16 -11.38 -10.45
CA PHE A 62 4.60 -11.19 -10.58
C PHE A 62 5.27 -11.12 -9.20
N ALA A 63 4.75 -10.26 -8.31
CA ALA A 63 5.33 -10.05 -7.00
C ALA A 63 5.33 -11.32 -6.13
N ILE A 64 4.26 -12.12 -6.15
CA ILE A 64 4.20 -13.33 -5.29
C ILE A 64 5.31 -14.34 -5.61
N LYS A 65 5.87 -14.33 -6.83
CA LYS A 65 6.96 -15.23 -7.23
C LYS A 65 8.23 -15.04 -6.38
N PHE A 66 8.38 -13.88 -5.74
CA PHE A 66 9.51 -13.54 -4.88
C PHE A 66 9.36 -14.02 -3.43
N THR A 67 8.27 -14.71 -3.09
CA THR A 67 8.06 -15.28 -1.75
C THR A 67 7.56 -16.71 -1.82
N ARG A 68 8.11 -17.58 -0.98
CA ARG A 68 7.59 -18.95 -0.79
C ARG A 68 6.41 -19.01 0.18
N LYS A 69 6.18 -17.95 0.95
CA LYS A 69 5.19 -17.90 2.04
C LYS A 69 3.83 -17.35 1.59
N GLY A 70 3.66 -16.99 0.32
CA GLY A 70 2.43 -16.42 -0.22
C GLY A 70 2.06 -15.02 0.31
N MET A 71 2.89 -14.43 1.16
CA MET A 71 2.69 -13.10 1.74
C MET A 71 3.92 -12.23 1.52
N LEU A 72 3.67 -10.97 1.15
CA LEU A 72 4.66 -9.92 1.02
C LEU A 72 4.25 -8.71 1.84
N SER A 73 5.22 -8.01 2.41
CA SER A 73 4.95 -6.72 3.05
C SER A 73 4.65 -5.66 2.00
N ASN A 74 3.87 -4.64 2.39
CA ASN A 74 3.62 -3.47 1.55
C ASN A 74 4.93 -2.79 1.11
N GLY A 75 5.93 -2.76 1.97
CA GLY A 75 7.25 -2.19 1.67
C GLY A 75 7.96 -2.96 0.54
N PHE A 76 7.91 -4.29 0.57
CA PHE A 76 8.50 -5.10 -0.50
C PHE A 76 7.73 -4.94 -1.82
N TYR A 77 6.40 -4.86 -1.75
CA TYR A 77 5.56 -4.53 -2.91
C TYR A 77 5.93 -3.19 -3.55
N ALA A 78 6.11 -2.16 -2.73
CA ALA A 78 6.52 -0.84 -3.18
C ALA A 78 7.92 -0.85 -3.81
N LEU A 79 8.85 -1.65 -3.26
CA LEU A 79 10.19 -1.81 -3.80
C LEU A 79 10.18 -2.47 -5.19
N LEU A 80 9.42 -3.56 -5.35
CA LEU A 80 9.26 -4.21 -6.65
C LEU A 80 8.66 -3.25 -7.68
N LEU A 81 7.65 -2.48 -7.29
CA LEU A 81 7.01 -1.50 -8.18
C LEU A 81 8.00 -0.40 -8.58
N ALA A 82 8.72 0.16 -7.60
CA ALA A 82 9.75 1.17 -7.86
C ALA A 82 10.81 0.65 -8.84
N GLY A 83 11.22 -0.62 -8.72
CA GLY A 83 12.14 -1.24 -9.68
C GLY A 83 11.59 -1.41 -11.10
N GLN A 84 10.27 -1.37 -11.31
CA GLN A 84 9.66 -1.37 -12.65
C GLN A 84 9.56 0.02 -13.27
N VAL A 85 9.43 1.08 -12.45
CA VAL A 85 9.12 2.43 -12.94
C VAL A 85 10.28 3.41 -12.83
N CYS A 86 11.28 3.14 -11.98
CA CYS A 86 12.43 4.00 -11.75
C CYS A 86 13.71 3.40 -12.32
N SER A 87 14.59 4.23 -12.87
CA SER A 87 15.93 3.80 -13.32
C SER A 87 16.88 3.50 -12.16
N SER A 88 16.64 4.08 -10.98
CA SER A 88 17.41 3.85 -9.76
C SER A 88 16.50 4.01 -8.55
N VAL A 89 16.71 3.18 -7.52
CA VAL A 89 15.91 3.16 -6.29
C VAL A 89 16.84 3.18 -5.08
N THR A 90 16.70 4.22 -4.25
CA THR A 90 17.36 4.27 -2.94
C THR A 90 16.34 3.93 -1.85
N VAL A 91 16.71 3.03 -0.94
CA VAL A 91 15.79 2.47 0.06
C VAL A 91 16.22 2.92 1.46
N PHE A 92 15.29 3.51 2.20
CA PHE A 92 15.49 3.95 3.59
C PHE A 92 14.53 3.22 4.53
N GLY A 93 14.98 2.90 5.75
CA GLY A 93 14.14 2.25 6.76
C GLY A 93 13.71 0.82 6.43
N PHE A 94 14.35 0.17 5.47
CA PHE A 94 14.14 -1.25 5.14
C PHE A 94 15.31 -2.07 5.69
N LEU A 95 15.04 -2.87 6.72
CA LEU A 95 16.08 -3.66 7.39
C LEU A 95 16.39 -4.93 6.60
N ARG A 96 17.69 -5.26 6.49
CA ARG A 96 18.15 -6.52 5.89
C ARG A 96 17.89 -7.71 6.82
N GLU A 97 18.00 -7.49 8.12
CA GLU A 97 17.75 -8.47 9.17
C GLU A 97 16.99 -7.79 10.31
N TRP A 98 15.91 -8.44 10.78
CA TRP A 98 15.07 -7.93 11.87
C TRP A 98 15.41 -8.52 13.23
N ARG A 99 16.26 -9.57 13.28
CA ARG A 99 16.66 -10.20 14.55
C ARG A 99 17.41 -9.20 15.43
N GLY A 100 16.84 -8.89 16.60
CA GLY A 100 17.41 -7.95 17.56
C GLY A 100 16.96 -6.49 17.41
N ALA A 101 16.17 -6.16 16.37
CA ALA A 101 15.58 -4.84 16.24
C ALA A 101 14.30 -4.75 17.08
N THR A 102 14.34 -3.95 18.15
CA THR A 102 13.26 -3.87 19.14
C THR A 102 12.19 -2.81 18.81
N GLN A 103 12.41 -1.98 17.79
CA GLN A 103 11.48 -0.94 17.36
C GLN A 103 10.90 -1.26 15.98
N TYR A 104 9.57 -1.40 15.91
CA TYR A 104 8.85 -1.81 14.70
C TYR A 104 8.56 -0.64 13.73
N HIS A 105 8.33 0.56 14.26
CA HIS A 105 8.19 1.79 13.46
C HIS A 105 8.98 2.93 14.09
N TYR A 106 9.59 3.77 13.25
CA TYR A 106 10.38 4.92 13.68
C TYR A 106 9.58 5.95 14.51
N TYR A 107 8.26 5.98 14.35
CA TYR A 107 7.36 6.89 15.07
C TYR A 107 6.67 6.27 16.30
N THR A 108 6.90 4.97 16.56
CA THR A 108 6.33 4.31 17.75
C THR A 108 7.37 4.34 18.87
N ALA A 109 7.00 4.92 20.01
CA ALA A 109 7.86 4.96 21.20
C ALA A 109 7.95 3.61 21.94
N HIS A 110 7.15 2.62 21.56
CA HIS A 110 7.13 1.31 22.20
C HIS A 110 8.11 0.34 21.54
N VAL A 111 9.05 -0.10 22.37
CA VAL A 111 9.89 -1.28 22.19
C VAL A 111 8.96 -2.49 22.16
N GLY A 112 8.75 -3.09 20.99
CA GLY A 112 7.96 -4.31 20.88
C GLY A 112 8.70 -5.43 21.62
N ALA A 113 8.08 -5.99 22.66
CA ALA A 113 8.61 -7.19 23.32
C ALA A 113 8.78 -8.28 22.26
N ALA A 114 10.00 -8.82 22.18
CA ALA A 114 10.28 -10.02 21.40
C ALA A 114 9.40 -11.16 21.95
N ALA A 115 8.58 -11.75 21.08
CA ALA A 115 7.91 -13.02 21.31
C ALA A 115 8.78 -14.16 20.75
#